data_AF-F7X9G3-F1
#
_entry.id   AF-F7X9G3-F1
#
_cell.length_a   1.000
_cell.length_b   1.000
_cell.length_c   1.000
_cell.angle_alpha   90.00
_cell.angle_beta   90.00
_cell.angle_gamma   90.00
#
_symmetry.space_group_name_H-M   'P 1'
#
loop_
_entity.id
_entity.type
_entity.pdbx_description
1 polymer ?
#
loop_
_entity_poly.entity_id
_entity_poly.type
_entity_poly.pdbx_seq_one_letter_code
_entity_poly.pdbx_strand_id
1 'polypeptide(L)'
;MAEHLLFSQNLTAKEVHRPIAETYLGQAHIAGTGPDGKTCRECIFWHVWKSRKLAEGIEKIPADPGYFGKRHRKTPCELKKARCNRPILNKANRLIPHSAKACRLFEAAEHVLPAKKGV
;
A
#
# COMPACT_ATOMS: atom_id res chain seq x y z
N MET A 1 -31.71 -3.31 26.59
CA MET A 1 -31.31 -3.52 25.18
C MET A 1 -30.70 -2.22 24.71
N ALA A 2 -29.47 -2.22 24.20
CA ALA A 2 -28.85 -0.98 23.74
C ALA A 2 -29.65 -0.46 22.54
N GLU A 3 -30.14 0.77 22.62
CA GLU A 3 -30.71 1.48 21.47
C GLU A 3 -29.57 1.71 20.48
N HIS A 4 -29.39 0.74 19.58
CA HIS A 4 -28.37 0.82 18.55
C HIS A 4 -28.69 2.04 17.68
N LEU A 5 -27.77 3.02 17.68
CA LEU A 5 -27.80 4.26 16.92
C LEU A 5 -28.49 4.07 15.56
N LEU A 6 -29.76 4.44 15.48
CA LEU A 6 -30.49 4.49 14.23
C LEU A 6 -29.95 5.70 13.46
N PHE A 7 -29.01 5.46 12.55
CA PHE A 7 -28.50 6.51 11.67
C PHE A 7 -29.68 7.15 10.92
N SER A 8 -29.81 8.47 10.98
CA SER A 8 -30.90 9.18 10.32
C SER A 8 -30.91 8.92 8.82
N GLN A 9 -32.09 8.89 8.19
CA GLN A 9 -32.26 8.72 6.74
C GLN A 9 -31.49 9.74 5.89
N ASN A 10 -31.09 10.87 6.50
CA ASN A 10 -30.34 11.95 5.86
C ASN A 10 -28.81 11.81 5.96
N LEU A 11 -28.30 10.75 6.59
CA LEU A 11 -26.85 10.51 6.67
C LEU A 11 -26.34 10.03 5.31
N THR A 12 -25.72 10.95 4.56
CA THR A 12 -25.11 10.68 3.25
C THR A 12 -23.60 10.85 3.29
N ALA A 13 -22.89 10.07 2.46
CA ALA A 13 -21.44 10.22 2.33
C ALA A 13 -21.12 11.57 1.68
N LYS A 14 -20.25 12.36 2.30
CA LYS A 14 -19.72 13.58 1.68
C LYS A 14 -18.54 13.22 0.77
N GLU A 15 -18.47 13.85 -0.41
CA GLU A 15 -17.35 13.67 -1.37
C GLU A 15 -15.97 13.91 -0.73
N VAL A 16 -15.87 14.83 0.23
CA VAL A 16 -14.63 15.11 0.96
C VAL A 16 -14.11 13.91 1.78
N HIS A 17 -14.95 12.90 2.05
CA HIS A 17 -14.56 11.67 2.72
C HIS A 17 -14.06 10.60 1.74
N ARG A 18 -14.20 10.78 0.42
CA ARG A 18 -13.75 9.82 -0.59
C ARG A 18 -12.28 9.43 -0.43
N PRO A 19 -11.33 10.36 -0.19
CA PRO A 19 -9.93 9.99 0.07
C PRO A 19 -9.76 9.09 1.29
N ILE A 20 -10.57 9.28 2.34
CA ILE A 20 -10.53 8.45 3.55
C ILE A 20 -11.01 7.03 3.22
N ALA A 21 -12.10 6.90 2.46
CA ALA A 21 -12.63 5.60 2.03
C ALA A 21 -11.66 4.84 1.09
N GLU A 22 -10.90 5.57 0.27
CA GLU A 22 -9.87 5.01 -0.61
C GLU A 22 -8.55 4.68 0.12
N THR A 23 -8.41 5.09 1.39
CA THR A 23 -7.21 4.84 2.18
C THR A 23 -7.19 3.40 2.68
N TYR A 24 -6.14 2.67 2.30
CA TYR A 24 -5.93 1.31 2.78
C TYR A 24 -5.31 1.31 4.18
N LEU A 25 -5.80 0.43 5.06
CA LEU A 25 -5.16 0.17 6.34
C LEU A 25 -3.67 -0.18 6.13
N GLY A 26 -2.80 0.55 6.82
CA GLY A 26 -1.35 0.45 6.73
C GLY A 26 -0.67 1.48 5.84
N GLN A 27 -1.43 2.28 5.07
CA GLN A 27 -0.87 3.46 4.42
C GLN A 27 -0.38 4.48 5.45
N ALA A 28 0.64 5.24 5.06
CA ALA A 28 1.26 6.25 5.91
C ALA A 28 0.35 7.45 6.18
N HIS A 29 -0.50 7.80 5.23
CA HIS A 29 -1.44 8.92 5.31
C HIS A 29 -2.60 8.66 4.34
N ILE A 30 -3.59 9.55 4.33
CA ILE A 30 -4.78 9.54 3.45
C ILE A 30 -4.38 9.39 1.98
N ALA A 31 -4.96 8.41 1.29
CA ALA A 31 -4.76 8.14 -0.13
C ALA A 31 -5.20 9.32 -1.01
N GLY A 32 -4.51 9.55 -2.12
CA GLY A 32 -4.84 10.61 -3.07
C GLY A 32 -4.43 12.02 -2.63
N THR A 33 -3.71 12.14 -1.51
CA THR A 33 -3.11 13.42 -1.06
C THR A 33 -1.67 13.61 -1.54
N GLY A 34 -1.13 12.65 -2.28
CA GLY A 34 0.18 12.73 -2.92
C GLY A 34 0.10 13.24 -4.37
N PRO A 35 1.19 13.09 -5.15
CA PRO A 35 1.21 13.54 -6.55
C PRO A 35 0.15 12.85 -7.41
N ASP A 36 -0.42 13.60 -8.35
CA ASP A 36 -1.49 13.12 -9.22
C ASP A 36 -1.05 11.94 -10.08
N GLY A 37 -1.95 10.96 -10.21
CA GLY A 37 -1.71 9.73 -10.98
C GLY A 37 -0.71 8.74 -10.35
N LYS A 38 -0.06 9.09 -9.24
CA LYS A 38 0.89 8.21 -8.56
C LYS A 38 0.22 7.24 -7.60
N THR A 39 0.77 6.03 -7.52
CA THR A 39 0.32 5.03 -6.55
C THR A 39 1.41 4.72 -5.52
N CYS A 40 1.03 4.13 -4.39
CA CYS A 40 1.96 3.73 -3.33
C CYS A 40 3.07 2.81 -3.86
N ARG A 41 2.85 2.02 -4.91
CA ARG A 41 3.90 1.15 -5.49
C ARG A 41 5.08 1.93 -6.06
N GLU A 42 4.87 3.20 -6.41
CA GLU A 42 5.90 4.09 -6.94
C GLU A 42 6.69 4.79 -5.83
N CYS A 43 6.39 4.49 -4.56
CA CYS A 43 7.03 5.10 -3.40
C CYS A 43 8.20 4.23 -2.91
N ILE A 44 9.34 4.84 -2.54
CA ILE A 44 10.51 4.12 -1.99
C ILE A 44 10.18 3.29 -0.74
N PHE A 45 9.14 3.67 -0.01
CA PHE A 45 8.71 2.96 1.20
C PHE A 45 7.79 1.78 0.92
N TRP A 46 7.40 1.54 -0.32
CA TRP A 46 6.55 0.40 -0.66
C TRP A 46 7.40 -0.79 -1.08
N HIS A 47 7.83 -1.57 -0.10
CA HIS A 47 8.73 -2.70 -0.33
C HIS A 47 8.53 -3.79 0.72
N VAL A 48 9.21 -4.93 0.52
CA VAL A 48 9.39 -5.94 1.55
C VAL A 48 10.81 -5.86 2.10
N TRP A 49 11.01 -6.33 3.33
CA TRP A 49 12.35 -6.49 3.90
C TRP A 49 12.84 -7.89 3.59
N LYS A 50 14.01 -8.00 2.96
CA LYS A 50 14.71 -9.28 2.77
C LYS A 50 15.95 -9.32 3.66
N SER A 51 16.20 -10.49 4.25
CA SER A 51 17.41 -10.74 5.01
C SER A 51 18.53 -11.20 4.08
N ARG A 52 19.66 -10.50 4.10
CA ARG A 52 20.90 -10.88 3.41
C ARG A 52 21.92 -11.33 4.46
N LYS A 53 22.46 -12.55 4.30
CA LYS A 53 23.56 -13.03 5.14
C LYS A 53 24.86 -12.41 4.62
N LEU A 54 25.59 -11.78 5.52
CA LEU A 54 26.96 -11.29 5.35
C LEU A 54 27.88 -12.13 6.24
N ALA A 55 29.19 -12.04 6.02
CA ALA A 55 30.18 -12.74 6.84
C ALA A 55 30.06 -12.38 8.35
N GLU A 56 29.59 -11.16 8.64
CA GLU A 56 29.50 -10.59 9.99
C GLU A 56 28.05 -10.52 10.54
N GLY A 57 27.05 -11.07 9.84
CA GLY A 57 25.67 -11.09 10.37
C GLY A 57 24.55 -11.12 9.34
N ILE A 58 23.34 -10.73 9.77
CA ILE A 58 22.14 -10.65 8.92
C ILE A 58 21.73 -9.19 8.78
N GLU A 59 21.79 -8.66 7.57
CA GLU A 59 21.31 -7.32 7.22
C GLU A 59 19.91 -7.40 6.61
N LYS A 60 19.05 -6.41 6.88
CA LYS A 60 17.75 -6.25 6.21
C LYS A 60 17.84 -5.21 5.11
N ILE A 61 17.63 -5.64 3.88
CA ILE A 61 17.63 -4.76 2.72
C ILE A 61 16.19 -4.56 2.17
N PRO A 62 15.85 -3.36 1.71
CA PRO A 62 14.59 -3.14 1.00
C PRO A 62 14.65 -3.90 -0.33
N ALA A 63 13.55 -4.58 -0.66
CA ALA A 63 13.45 -5.32 -1.91
C ALA A 63 12.02 -5.30 -2.43
N ASP A 64 11.90 -5.49 -3.75
CA ASP A 64 10.61 -5.61 -4.39
C ASP A 64 9.79 -6.79 -3.85
N PRO A 65 8.44 -6.64 -3.74
CA PRO A 65 7.56 -7.72 -3.33
C PRO A 65 7.46 -8.84 -4.39
N GLY A 66 7.81 -8.54 -5.65
CA GLY A 66 7.74 -9.46 -6.77
C GLY A 66 6.31 -9.75 -7.25
N TYR A 67 6.18 -10.75 -8.10
CA TYR A 67 4.92 -11.09 -8.78
C TYR A 67 4.32 -12.40 -8.28
N PHE A 68 3.01 -12.57 -8.47
CA PHE A 68 2.39 -13.88 -8.41
C PHE A 68 2.81 -14.75 -9.60
N GLY A 69 2.79 -16.06 -9.42
CA GLY A 69 3.14 -17.01 -10.47
C GLY A 69 2.11 -17.04 -11.62
N LYS A 70 2.51 -17.56 -12.78
CA LYS A 70 1.65 -17.68 -13.97
C LYS A 70 0.36 -18.49 -13.71
N ARG A 71 0.42 -19.46 -12.79
CA ARG A 71 -0.71 -20.34 -12.42
C ARG A 71 -1.55 -19.81 -11.25
N HIS A 72 -1.37 -18.55 -10.84
CA HIS A 72 -2.14 -18.00 -9.73
C HIS A 72 -3.63 -17.87 -10.10
N ARG A 73 -4.51 -18.46 -9.28
CA ARG A 73 -5.94 -18.65 -9.61
C ARG A 73 -6.70 -17.36 -9.90
N LYS A 74 -6.36 -16.25 -9.23
CA LYS A 74 -7.12 -14.98 -9.31
C LYS A 74 -6.39 -13.88 -10.07
N THR A 75 -5.08 -13.81 -9.91
CA THR A 75 -4.26 -12.66 -10.34
C THR A 75 -2.91 -13.14 -10.88
N PRO A 76 -2.90 -13.85 -12.04
CA PRO A 76 -1.67 -14.37 -12.62
C PRO A 76 -0.75 -13.22 -13.04
N CYS A 77 0.55 -13.35 -12.75
CA CYS A 77 1.58 -12.37 -13.09
C CYS A 77 1.39 -10.95 -12.52
N GLU A 78 0.46 -10.76 -11.58
CA GLU A 78 0.22 -9.46 -10.96
C GLU A 78 1.22 -9.18 -9.84
N LEU A 79 1.55 -7.91 -9.62
CA LEU A 79 2.44 -7.47 -8.56
C LEU A 79 1.84 -7.80 -7.18
N LYS A 80 2.64 -8.42 -6.31
CA LYS A 80 2.22 -8.74 -4.95
C LYS A 80 2.04 -7.44 -4.14
N LYS A 81 1.15 -7.49 -3.15
CA LYS A 81 0.98 -6.39 -2.19
C LYS A 81 2.25 -6.24 -1.34
N ALA A 82 2.58 -5.01 -0.95
CA ALA A 82 3.68 -4.73 -0.03
C ALA A 82 3.22 -3.85 1.13
N ARG A 83 4.10 -3.66 2.12
CA ARG A 83 3.85 -2.73 3.23
C ARG A 83 4.32 -1.35 2.81
N CYS A 84 3.68 -0.31 3.36
CA CYS A 84 4.34 0.97 3.48
C CYS A 84 5.29 0.89 4.67
N ASN A 85 6.58 1.15 4.48
CA ASN A 85 7.62 1.10 5.52
C ASN A 85 8.06 2.49 6.00
N ARG A 86 7.34 3.56 5.64
CA ARG A 86 7.57 4.91 6.17
C ARG A 86 7.52 4.88 7.71
N PRO A 87 8.53 5.39 8.43
CA PRO A 87 8.56 5.31 9.90
C PRO A 87 7.57 6.30 10.50
N ILE A 88 6.37 5.82 10.85
CA ILE A 88 5.28 6.60 11.46
C ILE A 88 4.75 5.83 12.66
N LEU A 89 4.55 6.54 13.77
CA LEU A 89 3.98 5.99 15.00
C LEU A 89 2.59 5.40 14.76
N ASN A 90 2.29 4.27 15.43
CA ASN A 90 0.98 3.60 15.42
C ASN A 90 0.43 3.22 14.04
N LYS A 91 1.28 3.18 13.00
CA LYS A 91 0.85 2.76 11.68
C LYS A 91 0.55 1.25 11.67
N ALA A 92 -0.63 0.90 11.18
CA ALA A 92 -1.05 -0.49 11.08
C ALA A 92 -0.08 -1.32 10.20
N ASN A 93 0.29 -2.50 10.68
CA ASN A 93 1.18 -3.40 9.96
C ASN A 93 0.43 -4.26 8.93
N ARG A 94 -0.09 -3.63 7.87
CA ARG A 94 -0.95 -4.25 6.85
C ARG A 94 -0.39 -4.07 5.44
N LEU A 95 -0.74 -5.01 4.55
CA LEU A 95 -0.34 -5.01 3.15
C LEU A 95 -1.29 -4.13 2.33
N ILE A 96 -0.71 -3.29 1.47
CA ILE A 96 -1.40 -2.33 0.62
C ILE A 96 -1.27 -2.80 -0.83
N PRO A 97 -2.35 -2.80 -1.62
CA PRO A 97 -2.27 -3.14 -3.04
C PRO A 97 -1.46 -2.11 -3.83
N HIS A 98 -0.90 -2.56 -4.96
CA HIS A 98 -0.08 -1.71 -5.83
C HIS A 98 -0.87 -0.54 -6.47
N SER A 99 -2.20 -0.68 -6.58
CA SER A 99 -3.12 0.32 -7.10
C SER A 99 -3.49 1.42 -6.10
N ALA A 100 -3.10 1.32 -4.83
CA ALA A 100 -3.48 2.29 -3.82
C ALA A 100 -2.88 3.67 -4.13
N LYS A 101 -3.68 4.73 -4.14
CA LYS A 101 -3.21 6.09 -4.49
C LYS A 101 -2.11 6.57 -3.54
N ALA A 102 -1.16 7.33 -4.07
CA ALA A 102 -0.09 7.93 -3.28
C ALA A 102 -0.65 8.89 -2.22
N CYS A 103 0.02 8.94 -1.07
CA CYS A 103 -0.32 9.86 0.02
C CYS A 103 0.65 11.04 0.05
N ARG A 104 0.36 12.08 0.84
CA ARG A 104 1.23 13.28 0.95
C ARG A 104 2.67 13.02 1.37
N LEU A 105 2.98 11.86 1.97
CA LEU A 105 4.33 11.46 2.39
C LEU A 105 5.05 10.61 1.33
N PHE A 106 4.64 10.74 0.08
CA PHE A 106 5.19 10.02 -1.05
C PHE A 106 6.60 10.51 -1.37
N GLU A 107 7.52 9.56 -1.59
CA GLU A 107 8.87 9.81 -2.09
C GLU A 107 9.12 8.83 -3.24
N ALA A 108 9.46 9.36 -4.42
CA ALA A 108 9.52 8.59 -5.66
C ALA A 108 10.65 7.56 -5.63
N ALA A 109 10.35 6.32 -6.00
CA ALA A 109 11.36 5.29 -6.22
C ALA A 109 12.05 5.46 -7.57
N GLU A 110 13.36 5.24 -7.60
CA GLU A 110 14.16 5.25 -8.83
C GLU A 110 13.74 4.13 -9.79
N HIS A 111 13.41 2.97 -9.23
CA HIS A 111 13.01 1.79 -9.99
C HIS A 111 11.63 1.32 -9.53
N VAL A 112 10.65 1.46 -10.43
CA VAL A 112 9.27 1.03 -10.18
C VAL A 112 8.98 -0.23 -10.99
N LEU A 113 8.54 -1.28 -10.32
CA LEU A 113 8.09 -2.48 -10.98
C LEU A 113 6.75 -2.27 -11.72
N PRO A 114 6.59 -2.80 -12.95
CA PRO A 114 5.32 -2.77 -13.65
C PRO A 114 4.24 -3.54 -12.88
N ALA A 115 2.97 -3.15 -13.05
CA ALA A 115 1.86 -3.72 -12.27
C ALA A 115 1.60 -5.20 -12.61
N LYS A 116 1.97 -5.59 -13.83
CA LYS A 116 1.96 -6.96 -14.32
C LYS A 116 3.30 -7.27 -14.96
N LYS A 117 3.79 -8.48 -14.74
CA LYS A 117 4.96 -8.99 -15.45
C LYS A 117 4.55 -9.27 -16.90
N GLY A 118 5.26 -8.68 -17.87
CA GLY A 118 5.12 -9.04 -19.28
C GLY A 118 5.33 -10.54 -19.44
N VAL A 119 4.41 -11.20 -20.15
CA VAL A 119 4.47 -12.64 -20.43
C VAL A 119 5.24 -12.86 -21.71
#